data_AF-E3NHQ8-F1
#
_entry.id   AF-E3NHQ8-F1
#
_cell.length_a   1.000
_cell.length_b   1.000
_cell.length_c   1.000
_cell.angle_alpha   90.00
_cell.angle_beta   90.00
_cell.angle_gamma   90.00
#
_symmetry.space_group_name_H-M   'P 1'
#
loop_
_entity.id
_entity.type
_entity.pdbx_description
1 polymer ?
#
loop_
_entity_poly.entity_id
_entity_poly.type
_entity_poly.pdbx_seq_one_letter_code
_entity_poly.pdbx_strand_id
1 'polypeptide(L)'
;METHRNISETLGEDIISYKTAETWFENFKEENYNLDDKSHSGRFPLDMDDDITDVLEDELRSSVREVSSHTGASFATIFRHLKESGRTAEYGQDFPRELTDAQMKLKCELSLSLLSRKRSLNWIFDIRVLDNEEPLTDPKGELHQKKVMLSVWCDSNGVIYNGLFPDRATITTD
;
A
#
# COMPACT_ATOMS: atom_id res chain seq x y z
N MET A 1 -35.04 -15.03 43.29
CA MET A 1 -34.39 -16.20 42.66
C MET A 1 -33.46 -16.87 43.65
N GLU A 2 -33.55 -18.18 43.82
CA GLU A 2 -32.68 -18.94 44.75
C GLU A 2 -31.21 -18.91 44.34
N THR A 3 -30.94 -18.77 43.03
CA THR A 3 -29.61 -18.56 42.45
C THR A 3 -28.94 -17.27 42.90
N HIS A 4 -29.64 -16.12 42.88
CA HIS A 4 -29.09 -14.84 43.35
C HIS A 4 -28.70 -14.91 44.84
N ARG A 5 -29.55 -15.54 45.66
CA ARG A 5 -29.30 -15.74 47.09
C ARG A 5 -28.12 -16.68 47.35
N ASN A 6 -28.01 -17.79 46.63
CA ASN A 6 -26.90 -18.73 46.78
C ASN A 6 -25.55 -18.08 46.38
N ILE A 7 -25.54 -17.25 45.34
CA ILE A 7 -24.35 -16.52 44.90
C ILE A 7 -23.97 -15.44 45.92
N SER A 8 -24.93 -14.66 46.42
CA SER A 8 -24.65 -13.63 47.43
C SER A 8 -24.19 -14.22 48.77
N GLU A 9 -24.72 -15.38 49.17
CA GLU A 9 -24.30 -16.10 50.37
C GLU A 9 -22.87 -16.68 50.26
N THR A 10 -22.42 -17.06 49.06
CA THR A 10 -21.13 -17.74 48.86
C THR A 10 -19.98 -16.82 48.47
N LEU A 11 -20.25 -15.78 47.66
CA LEU A 11 -19.22 -14.88 47.15
C LEU A 11 -19.18 -13.55 47.91
N GLY A 12 -20.27 -13.13 48.55
CA GLY A 12 -20.39 -11.86 49.27
C GLY A 12 -21.57 -11.01 48.81
N GLU A 13 -22.10 -10.18 49.72
CA GLU A 13 -23.16 -9.22 49.44
C GLU A 13 -22.65 -8.14 48.45
N ASP A 14 -23.45 -7.83 47.43
CA ASP A 14 -23.21 -6.80 46.38
C ASP A 14 -22.32 -7.19 45.17
N ILE A 15 -21.99 -8.47 44.98
CA ILE A 15 -21.18 -8.91 43.81
C ILE A 15 -21.98 -8.90 42.50
N ILE A 16 -23.27 -9.22 42.56
CA ILE A 16 -24.14 -9.18 41.38
C ILE A 16 -25.51 -8.61 41.74
N SER A 17 -25.98 -7.66 40.94
CA SER A 17 -27.34 -7.13 41.05
C SER A 17 -28.38 -8.22 40.76
N TYR A 18 -29.52 -8.15 41.44
CA TYR A 18 -30.66 -9.02 41.18
C TYR A 18 -31.06 -9.04 39.70
N LYS A 19 -31.06 -7.86 39.05
CA LYS A 19 -31.37 -7.71 37.62
C LYS A 19 -30.39 -8.45 36.73
N THR A 20 -29.10 -8.41 37.06
CA THR A 20 -28.07 -9.11 36.29
C THR A 20 -28.27 -10.63 36.37
N ALA A 21 -28.56 -11.16 37.56
CA ALA A 21 -28.86 -12.59 37.73
C ALA A 21 -30.12 -13.01 36.95
N GLU A 22 -31.12 -12.13 36.88
CA GLU A 22 -32.34 -12.34 36.10
C GLU A 22 -32.10 -12.35 34.60
N THR A 23 -31.39 -11.37 34.05
CA THR A 23 -31.02 -11.32 32.63
C THR A 23 -30.19 -12.54 32.20
N TRP A 24 -29.24 -12.98 33.02
CA TRP A 24 -28.47 -14.19 32.72
C TRP A 24 -29.33 -15.45 32.75
N PHE A 25 -30.26 -15.55 33.69
CA PHE A 25 -31.18 -16.69 33.76
C PHE A 25 -32.13 -16.75 32.55
N GLU A 26 -32.56 -15.59 32.05
CA GLU A 26 -33.31 -15.49 30.78
C GLU A 26 -32.46 -15.90 29.58
N ASN A 27 -31.22 -15.40 29.45
CA ASN A 27 -30.30 -15.82 28.38
C ASN A 27 -30.09 -17.35 28.38
N PHE A 28 -29.93 -17.97 29.56
CA PHE A 28 -29.78 -19.44 29.67
C PHE A 28 -31.04 -20.22 29.29
N LYS A 29 -32.23 -19.68 29.57
CA LYS A 29 -33.50 -20.28 29.10
C LYS A 29 -33.63 -20.22 27.58
N GLU A 30 -33.05 -19.21 26.95
CA GLU A 30 -32.99 -19.06 25.49
C GLU A 30 -31.83 -19.86 24.86
N GLU A 31 -31.20 -20.78 25.60
CA GLU A 31 -30.03 -21.57 25.19
C GLU A 31 -28.81 -20.73 24.79
N ASN A 32 -28.76 -19.45 25.20
CA ASN A 32 -27.63 -18.57 24.99
C ASN A 32 -26.66 -18.64 26.18
N TYR A 33 -25.69 -19.54 26.08
CA TYR A 33 -24.62 -19.71 27.06
C TYR A 33 -23.36 -18.88 26.75
N ASN A 34 -23.44 -17.94 25.82
CA ASN A 34 -22.30 -17.07 25.51
C ASN A 34 -22.06 -16.11 26.68
N LEU A 35 -20.88 -16.25 27.30
CA LEU A 35 -20.45 -15.41 28.42
C LEU A 35 -19.69 -14.16 27.95
N ASP A 36 -19.34 -14.08 26.67
CA ASP A 36 -18.68 -12.90 26.11
C ASP A 36 -19.66 -11.73 26.10
N ASP A 37 -19.11 -10.55 26.37
CA ASP A 37 -19.91 -9.34 26.34
C ASP A 37 -20.40 -9.09 24.91
N LYS A 38 -21.69 -8.79 24.77
CA LYS A 38 -22.27 -8.53 23.46
C LYS A 38 -21.58 -7.29 22.90
N SER A 39 -21.33 -7.27 21.59
CA SER A 39 -20.80 -6.10 20.90
C SER A 39 -21.54 -4.86 21.35
N HIS A 40 -20.87 -4.06 22.17
CA HIS A 40 -21.43 -2.79 22.59
C HIS A 40 -21.58 -1.93 21.36
N SER A 41 -22.67 -1.17 21.28
CA SER A 41 -22.70 -0.01 20.39
C SER A 41 -21.56 0.90 20.83
N GLY A 42 -20.42 0.78 20.16
CA GLY A 42 -19.26 1.60 20.40
C GLY A 42 -19.57 3.05 20.04
N ARG A 43 -18.51 3.87 19.94
CA ARG A 43 -18.67 5.21 19.38
C ARG A 43 -19.27 5.07 17.97
N PHE A 44 -20.36 5.79 17.69
CA PHE A 44 -20.95 5.86 16.35
C PHE A 44 -19.84 6.13 15.33
N PRO A 45 -19.79 5.40 14.19
CA PRO A 45 -18.93 5.77 13.07
C PRO A 45 -19.20 7.25 12.77
N LEU A 46 -18.15 8.05 12.79
CA LEU A 46 -18.28 9.43 12.36
C LEU A 46 -18.53 9.36 10.85
N ASP A 47 -19.55 10.08 10.37
CA ASP A 47 -19.87 10.31 8.95
C ASP A 47 -18.62 10.66 8.10
N MET A 48 -17.56 11.11 8.78
CA MET A 48 -16.31 11.55 8.19
C MET A 48 -15.38 10.42 7.73
N ASP A 49 -15.60 9.15 8.11
CA ASP A 49 -14.79 8.04 7.60
C ASP A 49 -15.06 7.80 6.09
N ASP A 50 -16.31 8.01 5.63
CA ASP A 50 -16.67 7.98 4.22
C ASP A 50 -16.10 9.19 3.48
N ASP A 51 -16.22 10.40 4.05
CA ASP A 51 -15.63 11.63 3.48
C ASP A 51 -14.10 11.51 3.30
N ILE A 52 -13.40 10.88 4.26
CA ILE A 52 -11.94 10.63 4.14
C ILE A 52 -11.67 9.68 2.97
N THR A 53 -12.52 8.69 2.74
CA THR A 53 -12.36 7.72 1.65
C THR A 53 -12.55 8.41 0.30
N ASP A 54 -13.60 9.22 0.15
CA ASP A 54 -13.91 9.92 -1.09
C ASP A 54 -12.76 10.85 -1.53
N VAL A 55 -12.20 11.62 -0.60
CA VAL A 55 -11.04 12.51 -0.89
C VAL A 55 -9.83 11.71 -1.36
N LEU A 56 -9.58 10.54 -0.80
CA LEU A 56 -8.44 9.69 -1.17
C LEU A 56 -8.65 8.94 -2.50
N GLU A 57 -9.89 8.77 -2.95
CA GLU A 57 -10.21 8.20 -4.25
C GLU A 57 -10.10 9.23 -5.37
N ASP A 58 -10.54 10.47 -5.12
CA ASP A 58 -10.40 11.58 -6.05
C ASP A 58 -8.93 12.00 -6.23
N GLU A 59 -8.18 12.10 -5.13
CA GLU A 59 -6.78 12.54 -5.16
C GLU A 59 -5.89 11.61 -4.31
N LEU A 60 -5.48 10.50 -4.94
CA LEU A 60 -4.63 9.44 -4.36
C LEU A 60 -3.31 9.93 -3.73
N ARG A 61 -2.83 11.12 -4.09
CA ARG A 61 -1.57 11.70 -3.59
C ARG A 61 -1.77 12.75 -2.49
N SER A 62 -3.01 12.93 -2.03
CA SER A 62 -3.33 13.87 -0.97
C SER A 62 -2.55 13.58 0.30
N SER A 63 -1.99 14.62 0.89
CA SER A 63 -1.41 14.57 2.23
C SER A 63 -2.50 14.48 3.30
N VAL A 64 -2.15 13.92 4.45
CA VAL A 64 -3.04 13.89 5.64
C VAL A 64 -3.52 15.30 6.04
N ARG A 65 -2.75 16.34 5.72
CA ARG A 65 -3.12 17.74 5.95
C ARG A 65 -4.20 18.25 4.99
N GLU A 66 -4.09 17.91 3.71
CA GLU A 66 -5.12 18.24 2.72
C GLU A 66 -6.42 17.50 3.04
N VAL A 67 -6.35 16.21 3.31
CA VAL A 67 -7.50 15.39 3.73
C VAL A 67 -8.19 16.00 4.97
N SER A 68 -7.43 16.42 5.98
CA SER A 68 -7.96 17.09 7.17
C SER A 68 -8.63 18.44 6.85
N SER A 69 -8.10 19.17 5.88
CA SER A 69 -8.67 20.46 5.47
C SER A 69 -9.98 20.29 4.70
N HIS A 70 -10.10 19.23 3.91
CA HIS A 70 -11.32 18.91 3.15
C HIS A 70 -12.43 18.33 4.04
N THR A 71 -12.08 17.38 4.90
CA THR A 71 -13.04 16.62 5.72
C THR A 71 -13.31 17.26 7.09
N GLY A 72 -12.44 18.16 7.56
CA GLY A 72 -12.47 18.66 8.94
C GLY A 72 -12.06 17.61 9.99
N ALA A 73 -11.65 16.41 9.56
CA ALA A 73 -11.25 15.34 10.46
C ALA A 73 -9.93 15.65 11.15
N SER A 74 -9.81 15.21 12.41
CA SER A 74 -8.55 15.27 13.13
C SER A 74 -7.53 14.33 12.50
N PHE A 75 -6.23 14.66 12.60
CA PHE A 75 -5.17 13.78 12.11
C PHE A 75 -5.25 12.37 12.70
N ALA A 76 -5.61 12.25 13.98
CA ALA A 76 -5.76 10.95 14.62
C ALA A 76 -6.89 10.12 13.99
N THR A 77 -8.00 10.76 13.60
CA THR A 77 -9.11 10.10 12.89
C THR A 77 -8.64 9.58 11.53
N ILE A 78 -7.93 10.42 10.77
CA ILE A 78 -7.42 10.07 9.43
C ILE A 78 -6.40 8.92 9.52
N PHE A 79 -5.45 8.99 10.46
CA PHE A 79 -4.48 7.90 10.65
C PHE A 79 -5.14 6.59 11.06
N ARG A 80 -6.14 6.63 11.94
CA ARG A 80 -6.93 5.45 12.31
C ARG A 80 -7.61 4.86 11.08
N HIS A 81 -8.30 5.69 10.30
CA HIS A 81 -9.01 5.27 9.09
C HIS A 81 -8.08 4.67 8.04
N LEU A 82 -6.93 5.31 7.78
CA LEU A 82 -5.89 4.78 6.87
C LEU A 82 -5.39 3.40 7.32
N LYS A 83 -5.20 3.21 8.64
CA LYS A 83 -4.79 1.93 9.21
C LYS A 83 -5.88 0.85 9.11
N GLU A 84 -7.13 1.21 9.39
CA GLU A 84 -8.29 0.31 9.30
C GLU A 84 -8.59 -0.09 7.84
N SER A 85 -8.37 0.81 6.89
CA SER A 85 -8.54 0.57 5.44
C SER A 85 -7.32 -0.10 4.77
N GLY A 86 -6.21 -0.27 5.50
CA GLY A 86 -4.98 -0.88 4.97
C GLY A 86 -4.23 -0.04 3.94
N ARG A 87 -4.53 1.28 3.85
CA ARG A 87 -3.86 2.19 2.93
C ARG A 87 -2.49 2.60 3.48
N THR A 88 -1.44 2.41 2.69
CA THR A 88 -0.07 2.82 3.01
C THR A 88 0.45 3.83 1.99
N ALA A 89 1.27 4.78 2.44
CA ALA A 89 1.91 5.71 1.54
C ALA A 89 3.04 5.01 0.78
N GLU A 90 2.93 4.96 -0.54
CA GLU A 90 3.97 4.45 -1.43
C GLU A 90 4.58 5.61 -2.24
N TYR A 91 5.87 5.49 -2.57
CA TYR A 91 6.52 6.45 -3.45
C TYR A 91 6.02 6.25 -4.88
N GLY A 92 5.73 7.36 -5.56
CA GLY A 92 5.39 7.34 -6.97
C GLY A 92 6.53 6.72 -7.79
N GLN A 93 6.19 5.91 -8.78
CA GLN A 93 7.17 5.40 -9.73
C GLN A 93 7.68 6.55 -10.61
N ASP A 94 9.00 6.72 -10.66
CA ASP A 94 9.64 7.69 -11.55
C ASP A 94 9.62 7.18 -12.99
N PHE A 95 8.85 7.85 -13.84
CA PHE A 95 8.86 7.60 -15.28
C PHE A 95 9.84 8.57 -15.96
N PRO A 96 10.90 8.09 -16.63
CA PRO A 96 11.98 8.95 -17.16
C PRO A 96 11.55 10.02 -18.17
N ARG A 97 10.35 9.93 -18.73
CA ARG A 97 9.85 10.88 -19.73
C ARG A 97 8.33 10.94 -19.75
N GLU A 98 7.78 12.15 -19.77
CA GLU A 98 6.39 12.40 -20.11
C GLU A 98 6.16 12.09 -21.60
N LEU A 99 5.25 11.15 -21.87
CA LEU A 99 4.92 10.75 -23.22
C LEU A 99 3.80 11.62 -23.77
N THR A 100 3.94 12.09 -25.01
CA THR A 100 2.82 12.73 -25.73
C THR A 100 1.79 11.67 -26.15
N ASP A 101 0.52 12.04 -26.30
CA ASP A 101 -0.55 11.15 -26.77
C ASP A 101 -0.18 10.35 -28.04
N ALA A 102 0.45 11.03 -29.01
CA ALA A 102 0.92 10.39 -30.23
C ALA A 102 2.00 9.32 -29.96
N GLN A 103 2.91 9.58 -29.01
CA GLN A 103 3.94 8.62 -28.60
C GLN A 103 3.31 7.45 -27.85
N MET A 104 2.32 7.68 -26.99
CA MET A 104 1.59 6.62 -26.29
C MET A 104 0.87 5.71 -27.29
N LYS A 105 0.13 6.29 -28.24
CA LYS A 105 -0.58 5.54 -29.29
C LYS A 105 0.37 4.68 -30.11
N LEU A 106 1.48 5.27 -30.58
CA LEU A 106 2.49 4.55 -31.35
C LEU A 106 3.09 3.38 -30.55
N LYS A 107 3.43 3.59 -29.27
CA LYS A 107 3.96 2.53 -28.40
C LYS A 107 2.96 1.38 -28.23
N CYS A 108 1.67 1.68 -28.04
CA CYS A 108 0.63 0.67 -27.94
C CYS A 108 0.47 -0.13 -29.24
N GLU A 109 0.37 0.54 -30.39
CA GLU A 109 0.24 -0.10 -31.70
C GLU A 109 1.43 -1.02 -32.02
N LEU A 110 2.65 -0.52 -31.80
CA LEU A 110 3.87 -1.31 -31.99
C LEU A 110 3.88 -2.53 -31.07
N SER A 111 3.55 -2.36 -29.78
CA SER A 111 3.51 -3.46 -28.81
C SER A 111 2.49 -4.52 -29.22
N LEU A 112 1.28 -4.12 -29.61
CA LEU A 112 0.24 -5.05 -30.09
C LEU A 112 0.66 -5.79 -31.35
N SER A 113 1.30 -5.10 -32.30
CA SER A 113 1.81 -5.74 -33.53
C SER A 113 2.89 -6.77 -33.24
N LEU A 114 3.81 -6.47 -32.31
CA LEU A 114 4.89 -7.37 -31.90
C LEU A 114 4.35 -8.58 -31.14
N LEU A 115 3.42 -8.38 -30.21
CA LEU A 115 2.75 -9.45 -29.48
C LEU A 115 1.95 -10.38 -30.39
N SER A 116 1.27 -9.81 -31.40
CA SER A 116 0.51 -10.58 -32.39
C SER A 116 1.42 -11.43 -33.27
N ARG A 117 2.60 -10.92 -33.61
CA ARG A 117 3.58 -11.64 -34.43
C ARG A 117 4.34 -12.72 -33.65
N LYS A 118 4.65 -12.49 -32.37
CA LYS A 118 5.39 -13.43 -31.52
C LYS A 118 4.86 -13.38 -30.09
N ARG A 119 4.04 -14.37 -29.71
CA ARG A 119 3.56 -14.57 -28.33
C ARG A 119 4.62 -15.19 -27.42
N SER A 120 5.81 -14.60 -27.36
CA SER A 120 6.85 -15.04 -26.43
C SER A 120 7.53 -13.84 -25.81
N LEU A 121 7.35 -13.74 -24.49
CA LEU A 121 8.03 -12.77 -23.63
C LEU A 121 9.28 -13.39 -22.98
N ASN A 122 9.73 -14.57 -23.44
CA ASN A 122 10.80 -15.33 -22.80
C ASN A 122 12.09 -14.51 -22.67
N TRP A 123 12.36 -13.63 -23.64
CA TRP A 123 13.53 -12.75 -23.65
C TRP A 123 13.47 -11.60 -22.63
N ILE A 124 12.29 -11.26 -22.10
CA ILE A 124 12.12 -10.19 -21.09
C ILE A 124 12.50 -10.70 -19.70
N PHE A 125 12.29 -11.98 -19.42
CA PHE A 125 12.63 -12.59 -18.13
C PHE A 125 14.14 -12.65 -17.87
N ASP A 126 14.96 -12.66 -18.92
CA ASP A 126 16.42 -12.64 -18.80
C ASP A 126 17.00 -11.25 -18.53
N ILE A 127 16.18 -10.19 -18.54
CA ILE A 127 16.60 -8.86 -18.08
C ILE A 127 16.66 -8.89 -16.54
N ARG A 128 17.78 -9.37 -16.01
CA ARG A 128 18.11 -9.21 -14.60
C ARG A 128 18.32 -7.72 -14.32
N VAL A 129 17.38 -7.12 -13.61
CA VAL A 129 17.66 -5.91 -12.84
C VAL A 129 18.66 -6.33 -11.78
N LEU A 130 19.86 -5.74 -11.79
CA LEU A 130 20.83 -5.94 -10.72
C LEU A 130 20.14 -5.50 -9.43
N ASP A 131 19.98 -6.42 -8.47
CA ASP A 131 19.40 -6.10 -7.17
C ASP A 131 20.16 -4.91 -6.59
N ASN A 132 19.39 -3.87 -6.20
CA ASN A 132 19.93 -2.75 -5.47
C ASN A 132 20.40 -3.27 -4.11
N GLU A 133 21.71 -3.47 -3.96
CA GLU A 133 22.30 -3.63 -2.63
C GLU A 133 22.02 -2.38 -1.79
N GLU A 134 21.99 -2.57 -0.47
CA GLU A 134 21.66 -1.54 0.51
C GLU A 134 22.43 -0.24 0.25
N PRO A 135 21.78 0.93 0.35
CA PRO A 135 22.40 2.20 0.00
C PRO A 135 23.54 2.50 0.98
N LEU A 136 24.78 2.28 0.53
CA LEU A 136 25.95 2.84 1.18
C LEU A 136 25.88 4.37 1.05
N THR A 137 26.27 5.09 2.11
CA THR A 137 26.26 6.55 2.09
C THR A 137 27.42 7.05 1.21
N ASP A 138 27.17 7.11 -0.10
CA ASP A 138 28.16 7.58 -1.05
C ASP A 138 28.22 9.11 -1.07
N PRO A 139 29.43 9.70 -1.17
CA PRO A 139 29.58 11.13 -1.37
C PRO A 139 28.90 11.53 -2.69
N LYS A 140 28.16 12.64 -2.65
CA LYS A 140 27.44 13.19 -3.81
C LYS A 140 28.38 13.28 -5.02
N GLY A 141 28.12 12.46 -6.04
CA GLY A 141 28.91 12.47 -7.27
C GLY A 141 28.90 13.85 -7.94
N GLU A 142 30.07 14.34 -8.31
CA GLU A 142 30.16 15.60 -9.06
C GLU A 142 29.71 15.38 -10.51
N LEU A 143 28.92 16.31 -11.06
CA LEU A 143 28.36 16.21 -12.42
C LEU A 143 29.43 16.08 -13.52
N HIS A 144 30.66 16.56 -13.26
CA HIS A 144 31.77 16.65 -14.22
C HIS A 144 32.93 15.66 -13.97
N GLN A 145 32.70 14.57 -13.22
CA GLN A 145 33.71 13.52 -13.09
C GLN A 145 34.06 12.91 -14.47
N LYS A 146 35.24 12.31 -14.58
CA LYS A 146 35.67 11.59 -15.79
C LYS A 146 34.65 10.50 -16.12
N LYS A 147 34.17 10.48 -17.36
CA LYS A 147 33.14 9.54 -17.82
C LYS A 147 33.69 8.76 -19.00
N VAL A 148 33.71 7.45 -18.84
CA VAL A 148 34.08 6.53 -19.90
C VAL A 148 32.79 5.99 -20.53
N MET A 149 32.72 5.96 -21.86
CA MET A 149 31.55 5.43 -22.56
C MET A 149 31.82 3.97 -22.93
N LEU A 150 30.96 3.07 -22.44
CA LEU A 150 30.97 1.65 -22.80
C LEU A 150 29.85 1.40 -23.83
N SER A 151 30.18 0.77 -24.94
CA SER A 151 29.19 0.29 -25.92
C SER A 151 29.15 -1.23 -25.90
N VAL A 152 27.96 -1.79 -25.72
CA VAL A 152 27.74 -3.24 -25.63
C VAL A 152 26.64 -3.64 -26.61
N TRP A 153 26.86 -4.73 -27.33
CA TRP A 153 25.88 -5.38 -28.20
C TRP A 153 25.61 -6.77 -27.62
N CYS A 154 24.36 -7.11 -27.39
CA CYS A 154 23.96 -8.39 -26.79
C CYS A 154 22.75 -9.00 -27.49
N ASP A 155 22.65 -10.33 -27.45
CA ASP A 155 21.44 -11.09 -27.74
C ASP A 155 20.90 -11.78 -26.46
N SER A 156 19.88 -12.62 -26.61
CA SER A 156 19.32 -13.40 -25.49
C SER A 156 20.29 -14.43 -24.89
N ASN A 157 21.44 -14.69 -25.51
CA ASN A 157 22.46 -15.61 -25.01
C ASN A 157 23.62 -14.89 -24.33
N GLY A 158 23.72 -13.56 -24.45
CA GLY A 158 24.70 -12.74 -23.74
C GLY A 158 25.34 -11.66 -24.62
N VAL A 159 26.52 -11.21 -24.20
CA VAL A 159 27.27 -10.13 -24.87
C VAL A 159 27.95 -10.66 -26.13
N ILE A 160 27.63 -10.07 -27.28
CA ILE A 160 28.23 -10.36 -28.58
C ILE A 160 29.50 -9.52 -28.79
N TYR A 161 29.45 -8.24 -28.40
CA TYR A 161 30.56 -7.31 -28.57
C TYR A 161 30.55 -6.24 -27.49
N ASN A 162 31.73 -5.82 -27.03
CA ASN A 162 31.90 -4.64 -26.19
C ASN A 162 33.10 -3.79 -26.66
N GLY A 163 33.00 -2.48 -26.45
CA GLY A 163 34.06 -1.52 -26.74
C GLY A 163 34.05 -0.37 -25.74
N LEU A 164 35.24 0.02 -25.29
CA LEU A 164 35.44 1.10 -24.32
C LEU A 164 36.02 2.31 -25.03
N PHE A 165 35.32 3.44 -24.96
CA PHE A 165 35.76 4.69 -25.57
C PHE A 165 36.52 5.55 -24.56
N PRO A 166 37.57 6.27 -24.99
CA PRO A 166 38.30 7.18 -24.12
C PRO A 166 37.39 8.32 -23.58
N ASP A 167 37.84 8.95 -22.49
CA ASP A 167 37.10 10.02 -21.79
C ASP A 167 36.68 11.12 -22.80
N ARG A 168 35.38 11.45 -22.76
CA ARG A 168 34.72 12.46 -23.62
C ARG A 168 34.60 12.15 -25.13
N ALA A 169 34.85 10.91 -25.56
CA ALA A 169 34.50 10.51 -26.92
C ALA A 169 32.98 10.29 -27.06
N THR A 170 32.37 10.80 -28.13
CA THR A 170 30.94 10.66 -28.45
C THR A 170 30.75 9.93 -29.77
N ILE A 171 29.66 9.16 -29.89
CA ILE A 171 29.25 8.56 -31.16
C ILE A 171 28.43 9.61 -31.93
N THR A 172 28.98 10.10 -33.04
CA THR A 172 28.22 10.88 -34.02
C THR A 172 27.51 9.94 -34.98
N THR A 173 26.21 10.14 -35.17
CA THR A 173 25.43 9.51 -36.24
C THR A 173 25.59 10.35 -37.51
N ASP A 174 26.08 9.75 -38.59
CA ASP A 174 25.94 10.31 -39.96
C ASP A 174 24.49 10.15 -40.48
#